data_AF-A0A7J8F1W4-F1
#
_entry.id   AF-A0A7J8F1W4-F1
#
_cell.length_a   1.000
_cell.length_b   1.000
_cell.length_c   1.000
_cell.angle_alpha   90.00
_cell.angle_beta   90.00
_cell.angle_gamma   90.00
#
_symmetry.space_group_name_H-M   'P 1'
#
loop_
_entity.id
_entity.type
_entity.pdbx_description
1 polymer ?
#
loop_
_entity_poly.entity_id
_entity_poly.type
_entity_poly.pdbx_seq_one_letter_code
_entity_poly.pdbx_strand_id
1 'polypeptide(L)'
;MDYCKKEWRGNTQKAICMKKGYEEVSQKFTSIRRVRGDNYCALRATLFQAMSQPAALPHWLQDPELTLLPEKLISKYNWIKQWKLGLKFEGKSEDLVDKIKESLTLLRTKWAGLAELRTAEARQVACDKLFTNEEEEYSLYEAVKFLMLNRAIELYDDKEKGKEVPFFSVLLFARDTSSDPRQLLRNHLNQVGHTGGLEQVSCTFGSTLAQNSSFNHQTFVGQKFRSSVVGCSWLGVPGGPDWGRRIHVQHGRGLGPSLGDSSFSPCGPSS
;
A
#
# COMPACT_ATOMS: atom_id res chain seq x y z
N MET A 1 -2.84 24.01 -7.07
CA MET A 1 -2.73 24.00 -8.54
C MET A 1 -1.32 24.26 -9.08
N ASP A 2 -0.42 24.89 -8.32
CA ASP A 2 0.93 25.25 -8.81
C ASP A 2 1.78 24.05 -9.25
N TYR A 3 1.68 22.94 -8.51
CA TYR A 3 2.32 21.68 -8.90
C TYR A 3 1.89 21.20 -10.30
N CYS A 4 0.58 21.22 -10.58
CA CYS A 4 0.04 20.82 -11.87
C CYS A 4 0.56 21.71 -13.01
N LYS A 5 0.60 23.04 -12.80
CA LYS A 5 1.13 23.99 -13.79
C LYS A 5 2.60 23.75 -14.09
N LYS A 6 3.39 23.37 -13.07
CA LYS A 6 4.83 23.12 -13.21
C LYS A 6 5.13 21.81 -13.96
N GLU A 7 4.46 20.71 -13.60
CA GLU A 7 4.72 19.38 -14.15
C GLU A 7 4.04 19.14 -15.51
N TRP A 8 2.77 19.53 -15.65
CA TRP A 8 1.96 19.23 -16.83
C TRP A 8 1.91 20.46 -17.74
N ARG A 9 2.98 20.67 -18.51
CA ARG A 9 3.09 21.79 -19.47
C ARG A 9 2.59 21.41 -20.87
N GLY A 10 2.23 22.43 -21.64
CA GLY A 10 1.76 22.28 -23.02
C GLY A 10 0.35 21.72 -23.16
N ASN A 11 0.02 21.34 -24.40
CA ASN A 11 -1.33 20.97 -24.84
C ASN A 11 -1.41 19.52 -25.36
N THR A 12 -0.49 18.65 -24.94
CA THR A 12 -0.61 17.23 -25.28
C THR A 12 -1.86 16.64 -24.63
N GLN A 13 -2.47 15.64 -25.26
CA GLN A 13 -3.66 14.98 -24.73
C GLN A 13 -3.44 14.45 -23.30
N LYS A 14 -2.23 13.96 -23.01
CA LYS A 14 -1.82 13.52 -21.67
C LYS A 14 -1.77 14.68 -20.67
N ALA A 15 -1.17 15.81 -21.04
CA ALA A 15 -1.12 16.98 -20.16
C ALA A 15 -2.52 17.55 -19.90
N ILE A 16 -3.39 17.62 -20.91
CA ILE A 16 -4.79 18.05 -20.75
C ILE A 16 -5.54 17.11 -19.80
N CYS A 17 -5.40 15.79 -19.99
CA CYS A 17 -6.03 14.79 -19.13
C CYS A 17 -5.58 14.93 -17.66
N MET A 18 -4.27 15.09 -17.43
CA MET A 18 -3.73 15.24 -16.07
C MET A 18 -4.15 16.55 -15.42
N LYS A 19 -4.21 17.67 -16.18
CA LYS A 19 -4.72 18.96 -15.67
C LYS A 19 -6.15 18.82 -15.15
N LYS A 20 -7.05 18.19 -15.92
CA LYS A 20 -8.42 17.90 -15.49
C LYS A 20 -8.46 17.04 -14.23
N GLY A 21 -7.61 16.01 -14.15
CA GLY A 21 -7.50 15.19 -12.94
C GLY A 21 -7.08 15.99 -11.70
N TYR A 22 -6.13 16.92 -11.84
CA TYR A 22 -5.72 17.81 -10.75
C TYR A 22 -6.77 18.87 -10.41
N GLU A 23 -7.55 19.35 -11.37
CA GLU A 23 -8.69 20.25 -11.14
C GLU A 23 -9.73 19.57 -10.23
N GLU A 24 -10.12 18.33 -10.54
CA GLU A 24 -11.06 17.54 -9.73
C GLU A 24 -10.51 17.26 -8.32
N VAL A 25 -9.22 16.89 -8.23
CA VAL A 25 -8.55 16.74 -6.92
C VAL A 25 -8.57 18.04 -6.13
N SER A 26 -8.38 19.19 -6.81
CA SER A 26 -8.31 20.49 -6.15
C SER A 26 -9.63 20.98 -5.56
N GLN A 27 -10.77 20.44 -6.01
CA GLN A 27 -12.08 20.72 -5.42
C GLN A 27 -12.16 20.26 -3.96
N LYS A 28 -11.44 19.17 -3.63
CA LYS A 28 -11.38 18.63 -2.27
C LYS A 28 -10.08 19.01 -1.58
N PHE A 29 -8.94 18.93 -2.25
CA PHE A 29 -7.62 19.02 -1.63
C PHE A 29 -6.85 20.25 -2.10
N THR A 30 -6.45 21.12 -1.19
CA THR A 30 -5.77 22.38 -1.55
C THR A 30 -4.29 22.18 -1.87
N SER A 31 -3.69 21.11 -1.34
CA SER A 31 -2.25 20.86 -1.39
C SER A 31 -1.92 19.39 -1.69
N ILE A 32 -0.74 19.19 -2.25
CA ILE A 32 -0.19 17.89 -2.60
C ILE A 32 1.21 17.72 -1.98
N ARG A 33 1.51 16.51 -1.54
CA ARG A 33 2.87 16.11 -1.16
C ARG A 33 3.39 15.09 -2.15
N ARG A 34 4.55 15.39 -2.75
CA ARG A 34 5.25 14.44 -3.63
C ARG A 34 5.85 13.34 -2.79
N VAL A 35 5.58 12.10 -3.16
CA VAL A 35 6.18 10.91 -2.54
C VAL A 35 7.38 10.49 -3.38
N ARG A 36 8.45 10.04 -2.73
CA ARG A 36 9.62 9.48 -3.41
C ARG A 36 9.19 8.34 -4.34
N GLY A 37 9.55 8.45 -5.62
CA GLY A 37 9.23 7.48 -6.67
C GLY A 37 10.24 6.34 -6.73
N ASP A 38 10.35 5.58 -5.66
CA ASP A 38 11.09 4.32 -5.59
C ASP A 38 10.12 3.11 -5.46
N ASN A 39 10.69 1.93 -5.27
CA ASN A 39 9.94 0.68 -5.13
C ASN A 39 9.15 0.55 -3.81
N TYR A 40 9.23 1.54 -2.93
CA TYR A 40 8.40 1.69 -1.72
C TYR A 40 7.35 2.79 -1.85
N CYS A 41 7.20 3.46 -3.01
CA CYS A 41 6.33 4.64 -3.15
C CYS A 41 4.89 4.44 -2.64
N ALA A 42 4.33 3.25 -2.86
CA ALA A 42 2.99 2.91 -2.40
C ALA A 42 2.87 2.68 -0.90
N LEU A 43 3.83 1.96 -0.32
CA LEU A 43 3.92 1.77 1.13
C LEU A 43 4.15 3.12 1.81
N ARG A 44 5.08 3.92 1.30
CA ARG A 44 5.41 5.26 1.80
C ARG A 44 4.20 6.18 1.77
N ALA A 45 3.53 6.33 0.63
CA ALA A 45 2.40 7.24 0.49
C ALA A 45 1.28 6.92 1.49
N THR A 46 1.02 5.63 1.67
CA THR A 46 -0.12 5.16 2.45
C THR A 46 0.18 5.15 3.93
N LEU A 47 1.36 4.65 4.32
CA LEU A 47 1.77 4.66 5.71
C LEU A 47 1.94 6.09 6.22
N PHE A 48 2.51 6.98 5.40
CA PHE A 48 2.60 8.40 5.74
C PHE A 48 1.22 9.02 6.01
N GLN A 49 0.23 8.74 5.16
CA GLN A 49 -1.13 9.25 5.37
C GLN A 49 -1.80 8.65 6.61
N ALA A 50 -1.69 7.33 6.80
CA ALA A 50 -2.30 6.67 7.94
C ALA A 50 -1.67 7.13 9.28
N MET A 51 -0.36 7.33 9.31
CA MET A 51 0.39 7.75 10.51
C MET A 51 0.35 9.26 10.77
N SER A 52 0.04 10.11 9.78
CA SER A 52 -0.09 11.56 10.00
C SER A 52 -1.48 12.00 10.45
N GLN A 53 -2.48 11.13 10.33
CA GLN A 53 -3.86 11.39 10.73
C GLN A 53 -4.39 10.49 11.88
N PRO A 54 -3.58 9.96 12.82
CA PRO A 54 -4.08 9.04 13.83
C PRO A 54 -4.97 9.80 14.81
N ALA A 55 -6.20 9.32 14.96
CA ALA A 55 -7.07 9.68 16.06
C ALA A 55 -6.78 8.83 17.31
N ALA A 56 -6.34 7.58 17.12
CA ALA A 56 -6.00 6.62 18.16
C ALA A 56 -5.05 5.54 17.61
N LEU A 57 -4.45 4.77 18.51
CA LEU A 57 -3.74 3.55 18.15
C LEU A 57 -4.75 2.48 17.69
N PRO A 58 -4.64 1.90 16.49
CA PRO A 58 -5.59 0.87 16.04
C PRO A 58 -5.60 -0.38 16.92
N HIS A 59 -6.76 -1.02 17.11
CA HIS A 59 -6.89 -2.19 18.00
C HIS A 59 -5.97 -3.36 17.65
N TRP A 60 -5.80 -3.68 16.37
CA TRP A 60 -4.87 -4.73 15.93
C TRP A 60 -3.40 -4.42 16.26
N LEU A 61 -3.05 -3.13 16.40
CA LEU A 61 -1.70 -2.69 16.76
C LEU A 61 -1.52 -2.61 18.29
N GLN A 62 -2.62 -2.62 19.05
CA GLN A 62 -2.63 -2.78 20.52
C GLN A 62 -2.46 -4.25 20.94
N ASP A 63 -2.83 -5.19 20.07
CA ASP A 63 -2.79 -6.63 20.36
C ASP A 63 -1.36 -7.10 20.71
N PRO A 64 -1.11 -7.60 21.94
CA PRO A 64 0.19 -8.15 22.31
C PRO A 64 0.64 -9.31 21.41
N GLU A 65 -0.31 -10.08 20.87
CA GLU A 65 -0.07 -11.22 20.00
C GLU A 65 0.63 -10.83 18.69
N LEU A 66 0.53 -9.55 18.29
CA LEU A 66 1.23 -9.04 17.11
C LEU A 66 2.73 -9.27 17.18
N THR A 67 3.33 -9.15 18.37
CA THR A 67 4.78 -9.34 18.55
C THR A 67 5.20 -10.81 18.59
N LEU A 68 4.25 -11.74 18.76
CA LEU A 68 4.46 -13.18 18.71
C LEU A 68 4.19 -13.76 17.30
N LEU A 69 3.55 -12.98 16.44
CA LEU A 69 3.20 -13.37 15.08
C LEU A 69 4.41 -13.83 14.23
N PRO A 70 5.60 -13.18 14.29
CA PRO A 70 6.77 -13.63 13.53
C PRO A 70 7.18 -15.06 13.89
N GLU A 71 7.28 -15.35 15.19
CA GLU A 71 7.65 -16.67 15.71
C GLU A 71 6.63 -17.73 15.27
N LYS A 72 5.33 -17.45 15.45
CA LYS A 72 4.24 -18.36 15.11
C LYS A 72 4.18 -18.68 13.61
N LEU A 73 4.24 -17.66 12.75
CA LEU A 73 4.14 -17.85 11.31
C LEU A 73 5.38 -18.52 10.73
N ILE A 74 6.58 -18.09 11.12
CA ILE A 74 7.82 -18.65 10.56
C ILE A 74 8.01 -20.10 11.01
N SER A 75 7.59 -20.44 12.24
CA SER A 75 7.59 -21.83 12.73
C SER A 75 6.60 -22.71 11.96
N LYS A 76 5.36 -22.22 11.74
CA LYS A 76 4.33 -22.95 10.98
C LYS A 76 4.66 -23.07 9.49
N TYR A 77 5.25 -22.04 8.91
CA TYR A 77 5.50 -21.91 7.48
C TYR A 77 6.99 -21.64 7.21
N ASN A 78 7.80 -22.69 7.26
CA ASN A 78 9.26 -22.61 7.08
C ASN A 78 9.70 -21.92 5.76
N TRP A 79 8.85 -21.90 4.73
CA TRP A 79 9.15 -21.22 3.47
C TRP A 79 9.24 -19.70 3.61
N ILE A 80 8.73 -19.10 4.71
CA ILE A 80 8.86 -17.67 4.99
C ILE A 80 10.34 -17.27 5.20
N LYS A 81 11.22 -18.22 5.57
CA LYS A 81 12.68 -17.97 5.66
C LYS A 81 13.32 -17.54 4.34
N GLN A 82 12.60 -17.65 3.21
CA GLN A 82 12.99 -17.10 1.91
C GLN A 82 12.74 -15.58 1.81
N TRP A 83 12.35 -14.93 2.90
CA TRP A 83 12.14 -13.48 2.97
C TRP A 83 13.38 -12.72 2.54
N LYS A 84 13.21 -11.78 1.61
CA LYS A 84 14.27 -10.86 1.20
C LYS A 84 14.07 -9.53 1.92
N LEU A 85 14.95 -9.27 2.89
CA LEU A 85 15.00 -7.97 3.56
C LEU A 85 15.38 -6.86 2.59
N GLY A 86 14.82 -5.67 2.78
CA GLY A 86 15.16 -4.50 1.99
C GLY A 86 16.65 -4.17 1.96
N LEU A 87 17.09 -3.50 0.89
CA LEU A 87 18.50 -3.20 0.61
C LEU A 87 19.28 -2.54 1.77
N LYS A 88 18.57 -1.83 2.67
CA LYS A 88 19.16 -1.18 3.85
C LYS A 88 19.59 -2.15 4.97
N PHE A 89 19.16 -3.40 4.89
CA PHE A 89 19.44 -4.45 5.86
C PHE A 89 20.32 -5.58 5.29
N GLU A 90 20.74 -5.49 4.02
CA GLU A 90 21.65 -6.48 3.43
C GLU A 90 22.99 -6.52 4.19
N GLY A 91 23.45 -7.73 4.54
CA GLY A 91 24.71 -7.94 5.27
C GLY A 91 24.61 -7.92 6.79
N LYS A 92 23.44 -7.64 7.37
CA LYS A 92 23.21 -7.76 8.83
C LYS A 92 22.87 -9.22 9.17
N SER A 93 23.75 -9.90 9.90
CA SER A 93 23.57 -11.28 10.38
C SER A 93 22.66 -11.30 11.61
N GLU A 94 21.40 -10.98 11.43
CA GLU A 94 20.39 -11.10 12.48
C GLU A 94 19.31 -12.09 12.07
N ASP A 95 18.71 -12.74 13.07
CA ASP A 95 17.63 -13.69 12.83
C ASP A 95 16.41 -12.96 12.23
N LEU A 96 15.79 -13.59 11.22
CA LEU A 96 14.66 -13.01 10.49
C LEU A 96 13.47 -12.73 11.44
N VAL A 97 13.22 -13.64 12.39
CA VAL A 97 12.13 -13.50 13.36
C VAL A 97 12.35 -12.24 14.19
N ASP A 98 13.56 -12.06 14.71
CA ASP A 98 13.94 -10.91 15.53
C ASP A 98 13.82 -9.61 14.73
N LYS A 99 14.31 -9.58 13.48
CA LYS A 99 14.18 -8.39 12.61
C LYS A 99 12.74 -7.97 12.32
N ILE A 100 11.86 -8.93 12.07
CA ILE A 100 10.43 -8.63 11.86
C ILE A 100 9.78 -8.19 13.17
N LYS A 101 10.14 -8.80 14.31
CA LYS A 101 9.63 -8.43 15.64
C LYS A 101 10.04 -7.02 16.04
N GLU A 102 11.30 -6.64 15.81
CA GLU A 102 11.79 -5.27 15.96
C GLU A 102 11.00 -4.30 15.10
N SER A 103 10.77 -4.66 13.84
CA SER A 103 10.03 -3.81 12.88
C SER A 103 8.57 -3.61 13.29
N LEU A 104 7.88 -4.66 13.75
CA LEU A 104 6.50 -4.57 14.27
C LEU A 104 6.44 -3.75 15.57
N THR A 105 7.44 -3.91 16.44
CA THR A 105 7.55 -3.13 17.67
C THR A 105 7.78 -1.65 17.37
N LEU A 106 8.64 -1.33 16.41
CA LEU A 106 8.88 0.02 15.93
C LEU A 106 7.60 0.65 15.37
N LEU A 107 6.87 -0.08 14.51
CA LEU A 107 5.59 0.35 13.95
C LEU A 107 4.60 0.72 15.06
N ARG A 108 4.42 -0.17 16.05
CA ARG A 108 3.54 0.06 17.20
C ARG A 108 3.96 1.30 17.99
N THR A 109 5.24 1.39 18.37
CA THR A 109 5.76 2.49 19.20
C THR A 109 5.63 3.84 18.49
N LYS A 110 5.99 3.92 17.21
CA LYS A 110 5.90 5.17 16.44
C LYS A 110 4.44 5.58 16.23
N TRP A 111 3.54 4.63 15.96
CA TRP A 111 2.12 4.93 15.80
C TRP A 111 1.48 5.39 17.10
N ALA A 112 1.80 4.75 18.23
CA ALA A 112 1.34 5.14 19.55
C ALA A 112 1.77 6.57 19.89
N GLY A 113 3.06 6.88 19.72
CA GLY A 113 3.59 8.22 19.94
C GLY A 113 2.93 9.29 19.06
N LEU A 114 2.53 8.95 17.83
CA LEU A 114 1.79 9.87 16.95
C LEU A 114 0.34 10.05 17.40
N ALA A 115 -0.32 9.01 17.92
CA ALA A 115 -1.68 9.08 18.43
C ALA A 115 -1.78 9.93 19.72
N GLU A 116 -0.71 10.02 20.51
CA GLU A 116 -0.65 10.85 21.72
C GLU A 116 -0.55 12.36 21.42
N LEU A 117 -0.14 12.74 20.19
CA LEU A 117 -0.02 14.13 19.79
C LEU A 117 -1.39 14.77 19.53
N ARG A 118 -1.65 15.89 20.20
CA ARG A 118 -2.97 16.57 20.18
C ARG A 118 -3.30 17.21 18.83
N THR A 119 -2.33 17.84 18.17
CA THR A 119 -2.56 18.64 16.95
C THR A 119 -2.12 17.90 15.69
N ALA A 120 -2.84 18.11 14.59
CA ALA A 120 -2.49 17.54 13.28
C ALA A 120 -1.12 18.04 12.79
N GLU A 121 -0.76 19.27 13.09
CA GLU A 121 0.52 19.89 12.74
C GLU A 121 1.69 19.17 13.42
N ALA A 122 1.59 18.93 14.73
CA ALA A 122 2.60 18.17 15.47
C ALA A 122 2.76 16.73 14.92
N ARG A 123 1.64 16.07 14.59
CA ARG A 123 1.67 14.73 13.95
C ARG A 123 2.35 14.79 12.59
N GLN A 124 2.06 15.82 11.80
CA GLN A 124 2.70 16.02 10.50
C GLN A 124 4.22 16.20 10.63
N VAL A 125 4.67 17.04 11.57
CA VAL A 125 6.10 17.29 11.83
C VAL A 125 6.80 16.03 12.33
N ALA A 126 6.16 15.25 13.20
CA ALA A 126 6.69 13.98 13.67
C ALA A 126 6.80 12.94 12.54
N CYS A 127 5.78 12.83 11.67
CA CYS A 127 5.87 12.02 10.45
C CYS A 127 6.98 12.51 9.51
N ASP A 128 7.17 13.82 9.35
CA ASP A 128 8.24 14.36 8.50
C ASP A 128 9.62 13.94 8.99
N LYS A 129 9.81 13.82 10.32
CA LYS A 129 11.06 13.32 10.93
C LYS A 129 11.22 11.80 10.80
N LEU A 130 10.12 11.06 10.72
CA LEU A 130 10.13 9.60 10.58
C LEU A 130 10.42 9.16 9.14
N PHE A 131 9.88 9.87 8.15
CA PHE A 131 10.03 9.55 6.73
C PHE A 131 11.19 10.31 6.07
N THR A 132 12.40 10.05 6.58
CA THR A 132 13.65 10.73 6.19
C THR A 132 14.56 9.88 5.29
N ASN A 133 14.14 8.70 4.86
CA ASN A 133 14.92 7.68 4.13
C ASN A 133 16.04 7.04 4.96
N GLU A 134 15.90 7.06 6.27
CA GLU A 134 16.75 6.36 7.22
C GLU A 134 16.20 4.98 7.56
N GLU A 135 16.99 4.19 8.29
CA GLU A 135 16.70 2.78 8.61
C GLU A 135 15.30 2.57 9.23
N GLU A 136 14.87 3.47 10.14
CA GLU A 136 13.54 3.39 10.75
C GLU A 136 12.43 3.36 9.69
N GLU A 137 12.49 4.21 8.67
CA GLU A 137 11.49 4.27 7.60
C GLU A 137 11.36 2.92 6.88
N TYR A 138 12.49 2.29 6.54
CA TYR A 138 12.50 1.01 5.83
C TYR A 138 12.08 -0.16 6.72
N SER A 139 12.39 -0.10 8.02
CA SER A 139 11.91 -1.09 8.99
C SER A 139 10.38 -1.10 9.07
N LEU A 140 9.73 0.07 9.01
CA LEU A 140 8.27 0.14 8.95
C LEU A 140 7.70 -0.56 7.70
N TYR A 141 8.39 -0.50 6.56
CA TYR A 141 7.96 -1.20 5.35
C TYR A 141 8.05 -2.71 5.47
N GLU A 142 9.09 -3.24 6.12
CA GLU A 142 9.20 -4.67 6.40
C GLU A 142 8.07 -5.16 7.32
N ALA A 143 7.74 -4.38 8.37
CA ALA A 143 6.59 -4.67 9.23
C ALA A 143 5.29 -4.77 8.42
N VAL A 144 5.03 -3.78 7.57
CA VAL A 144 3.80 -3.74 6.77
C VAL A 144 3.77 -4.85 5.72
N LYS A 145 4.87 -5.13 5.03
CA LYS A 145 4.97 -6.28 4.10
C LYS A 145 4.66 -7.59 4.83
N PHE A 146 5.15 -7.76 6.06
CA PHE A 146 4.91 -8.98 6.84
C PHE A 146 3.44 -9.14 7.20
N LEU A 147 2.77 -8.05 7.60
CA LEU A 147 1.33 -8.04 7.87
C LEU A 147 0.51 -8.34 6.61
N MET A 148 0.95 -7.86 5.44
CA MET A 148 0.34 -8.23 4.16
C MET A 148 0.46 -9.73 3.88
N LEU A 149 1.62 -10.33 4.16
CA LEU A 149 1.82 -11.77 4.01
C LEU A 149 0.92 -12.57 4.96
N ASN A 150 0.86 -12.18 6.25
CA ASN A 150 -0.03 -12.81 7.21
C ASN A 150 -1.48 -12.80 6.71
N ARG A 151 -1.97 -11.63 6.27
CA ARG A 151 -3.34 -11.51 5.78
C ARG A 151 -3.59 -12.34 4.54
N ALA A 152 -2.61 -12.44 3.64
CA ALA A 152 -2.70 -13.29 2.46
C ALA A 152 -2.79 -14.78 2.84
N ILE A 153 -2.04 -15.23 3.84
CA ILE A 153 -2.12 -16.60 4.36
C ILE A 153 -3.51 -16.88 4.94
N GLU A 154 -4.05 -15.99 5.77
CA GLU A 154 -5.39 -16.13 6.34
C GLU A 154 -6.47 -16.23 5.26
N LEU A 155 -6.43 -15.33 4.27
CA LEU A 155 -7.39 -15.32 3.16
C LEU A 155 -7.27 -16.57 2.29
N TYR A 156 -6.06 -17.09 2.10
CA TYR A 156 -5.84 -18.34 1.39
C TYR A 156 -6.39 -19.53 2.18
N ASP A 157 -6.06 -19.64 3.47
CA ASP A 157 -6.54 -20.70 4.36
C ASP A 157 -8.07 -20.70 4.49
N ASP A 158 -8.70 -19.53 4.54
CA ASP A 158 -10.16 -19.38 4.61
C ASP A 158 -10.82 -19.82 3.29
N LYS A 159 -10.24 -19.45 2.14
CA LYS A 159 -10.68 -19.92 0.81
C LYS A 159 -10.58 -21.45 0.72
N GLU A 160 -9.47 -22.05 1.13
CA GLU A 160 -9.27 -23.51 1.10
C GLU A 160 -10.25 -24.26 2.01
N LYS A 161 -10.73 -23.61 3.08
CA LYS A 161 -11.78 -24.14 3.98
C LYS A 161 -13.20 -23.89 3.46
N GLY A 162 -13.35 -23.32 2.27
CA GLY A 162 -14.65 -23.00 1.67
C GLY A 162 -15.38 -21.84 2.35
N LYS A 163 -14.69 -20.99 3.12
CA LYS A 163 -15.29 -19.79 3.70
C LYS A 163 -15.41 -18.68 2.66
N GLU A 164 -16.33 -17.76 2.90
CA GLU A 164 -16.45 -16.55 2.09
C GLU A 164 -15.20 -15.68 2.25
N VAL A 165 -14.60 -15.28 1.12
CA VAL A 165 -13.46 -14.38 1.08
C VAL A 165 -13.72 -13.22 0.12
N PRO A 166 -13.13 -12.04 0.35
CA PRO A 166 -13.27 -10.92 -0.57
C PRO A 166 -12.81 -11.28 -1.99
N PHE A 167 -13.56 -10.87 -3.01
CA PHE A 167 -13.25 -11.22 -4.40
C PHE A 167 -11.83 -10.84 -4.86
N PHE A 168 -11.25 -9.78 -4.28
CA PHE A 168 -9.88 -9.40 -4.61
C PHE A 168 -8.86 -10.48 -4.22
N SER A 169 -9.10 -11.26 -3.16
CA SER A 169 -8.18 -12.33 -2.74
C SER A 169 -8.23 -13.50 -3.73
N VAL A 170 -9.41 -13.79 -4.28
CA VAL A 170 -9.58 -14.74 -5.38
C VAL A 170 -8.73 -14.31 -6.57
N LEU A 171 -8.84 -13.05 -7.00
CA LEU A 171 -8.03 -12.51 -8.10
C LEU A 171 -6.52 -12.48 -7.77
N LEU A 172 -6.17 -12.21 -6.51
CA LEU A 172 -4.77 -12.23 -6.06
C LEU A 172 -4.12 -13.59 -6.30
N PHE A 173 -4.85 -14.67 -5.99
CA PHE A 173 -4.41 -16.06 -6.11
C PHE A 173 -4.77 -16.73 -7.44
N ALA A 174 -5.50 -16.06 -8.33
CA ALA A 174 -5.76 -16.54 -9.69
C ALA A 174 -4.59 -16.32 -10.65
N ARG A 175 -3.55 -15.61 -10.23
CA ARG A 175 -2.39 -15.26 -11.07
C ARG A 175 -1.35 -16.38 -11.04
N ASP A 176 -0.80 -16.69 -12.21
CA ASP A 176 0.23 -17.72 -12.37
C ASP A 176 1.47 -17.51 -11.50
N THR A 177 1.81 -16.24 -11.20
CA THR A 177 2.97 -15.88 -10.37
C THR A 177 2.66 -15.76 -8.88
N SER A 178 1.41 -15.98 -8.46
CA SER A 178 0.95 -15.77 -7.09
C SER A 178 -0.17 -16.74 -6.70
N SER A 179 -0.13 -17.98 -7.19
CA SER A 179 -1.24 -18.92 -6.96
C SER A 179 -1.40 -19.35 -5.50
N ASP A 180 -0.35 -19.18 -4.69
CA ASP A 180 -0.33 -19.46 -3.26
C ASP A 180 0.48 -18.37 -2.48
N PRO A 181 0.39 -18.32 -1.13
CA PRO A 181 1.12 -17.32 -0.34
C PRO A 181 2.65 -17.40 -0.45
N ARG A 182 3.21 -18.57 -0.76
CA ARG A 182 4.66 -18.75 -0.95
C ARG A 182 5.11 -18.11 -2.26
N GLN A 183 4.35 -18.28 -3.33
CA GLN A 183 4.60 -17.61 -4.61
C GLN A 183 4.39 -16.10 -4.49
N LEU A 184 3.36 -15.66 -3.76
CA LEU A 184 3.15 -14.25 -3.43
C LEU A 184 4.38 -13.64 -2.76
N LEU A 185 4.95 -14.32 -1.76
CA LEU A 185 6.18 -13.88 -1.09
C LEU A 185 7.34 -13.78 -2.09
N ARG A 186 7.65 -14.88 -2.78
CA ARG A 186 8.84 -15.00 -3.63
C ARG A 186 8.83 -14.05 -4.82
N ASN A 187 7.69 -13.98 -5.50
CA ASN A 187 7.59 -13.33 -6.81
C ASN A 187 7.13 -11.87 -6.71
N HIS A 188 6.47 -11.49 -5.62
CA HIS A 188 5.92 -10.14 -5.46
C HIS A 188 6.46 -9.43 -4.21
N LEU A 189 6.21 -9.91 -3.00
CA LEU A 189 6.59 -9.18 -1.78
C LEU A 189 8.11 -9.01 -1.64
N ASN A 190 8.90 -10.02 -2.00
CA ASN A 190 10.36 -9.93 -2.03
C ASN A 190 10.90 -8.96 -3.10
N GLN A 191 10.08 -8.57 -4.08
CA GLN A 191 10.46 -7.60 -5.11
C GLN A 191 10.14 -6.16 -4.68
N VAL A 192 9.20 -5.98 -3.74
CA VAL A 192 8.84 -4.68 -3.17
C VAL A 192 10.06 -4.09 -2.47
N GLY A 193 10.51 -2.95 -2.97
CA GLY A 193 11.70 -2.26 -2.48
C GLY A 193 13.01 -2.60 -3.20
N HIS A 194 13.03 -3.62 -4.07
CA HIS A 194 14.21 -4.03 -4.84
C HIS A 194 14.04 -3.71 -6.31
N THR A 195 13.17 -4.44 -7.00
CA THR A 195 13.02 -4.41 -8.47
C THR A 195 11.63 -3.96 -8.91
N GLY A 196 10.63 -3.94 -8.02
CA GLY A 196 9.26 -3.51 -8.33
C GLY A 196 8.53 -2.88 -7.16
N GLY A 197 7.44 -2.16 -7.45
CA GLY A 197 6.54 -1.58 -6.43
C GLY A 197 5.33 -2.47 -6.11
N LEU A 198 4.39 -1.95 -5.32
CA LEU A 198 3.13 -2.64 -4.99
C LEU A 198 2.14 -2.77 -6.15
N GLU A 199 2.47 -2.29 -7.35
CA GLU A 199 1.57 -2.31 -8.51
C GLU A 199 1.07 -3.72 -8.85
N GLN A 200 1.80 -4.76 -8.45
CA GLN A 200 1.43 -6.16 -8.62
C GLN A 200 0.69 -6.78 -7.40
N VAL A 201 0.49 -6.08 -6.29
CA VAL A 201 -0.08 -6.65 -5.04
C VAL A 201 -1.04 -5.68 -4.32
N SER A 202 -1.46 -4.64 -5.04
CA SER A 202 -2.14 -3.46 -4.48
C SER A 202 -3.44 -3.75 -3.73
N CYS A 203 -4.18 -4.80 -4.09
CA CYS A 203 -5.45 -5.14 -3.44
C CYS A 203 -5.28 -5.69 -2.01
N THR A 204 -4.25 -6.52 -1.76
CA THR A 204 -3.98 -7.08 -0.43
C THR A 204 -3.64 -5.97 0.56
N PHE A 205 -2.90 -4.97 0.09
CA PHE A 205 -2.45 -3.84 0.89
C PHE A 205 -3.59 -2.98 1.44
N GLY A 206 -4.63 -2.73 0.62
CA GLY A 206 -5.84 -2.04 1.07
C GLY A 206 -6.54 -2.79 2.19
N SER A 207 -6.69 -4.12 2.08
CA SER A 207 -7.37 -4.93 3.08
C SER A 207 -6.64 -5.03 4.43
N THR A 208 -5.30 -5.07 4.42
CA THR A 208 -4.48 -5.12 5.65
C THR A 208 -4.65 -3.87 6.52
N LEU A 209 -4.85 -2.70 5.91
CA LEU A 209 -5.03 -1.42 6.62
C LEU A 209 -6.52 -1.06 6.82
N ALA A 210 -7.41 -1.39 5.87
CA ALA A 210 -8.82 -0.97 5.88
C ALA A 210 -9.74 -1.84 6.75
N GLN A 211 -9.46 -3.13 6.96
CA GLN A 211 -10.23 -3.92 7.95
C GLN A 211 -9.88 -3.58 9.39
N ASN A 212 -8.84 -2.75 9.57
CA ASN A 212 -8.07 -2.63 10.79
C ASN A 212 -8.00 -1.17 11.28
N SER A 213 -8.56 -0.23 10.52
CA SER A 213 -8.76 1.16 10.90
C SER A 213 -9.88 1.73 10.03
N SER A 214 -10.56 2.80 10.45
CA SER A 214 -11.54 3.54 9.63
C SER A 214 -10.88 4.27 8.44
N PHE A 215 -9.88 3.64 7.82
CA PHE A 215 -9.02 4.20 6.79
C PHE A 215 -9.49 3.71 5.42
N ASN A 216 -10.30 4.53 4.76
CA ASN A 216 -10.63 4.36 3.35
C ASN A 216 -9.43 4.84 2.51
N HIS A 217 -8.66 3.90 1.95
CA HIS A 217 -7.64 4.26 0.97
C HIS A 217 -8.33 4.63 -0.34
N GLN A 218 -8.27 5.91 -0.72
CA GLN A 218 -8.80 6.40 -1.99
C GLN A 218 -7.64 6.78 -2.91
N THR A 219 -7.48 6.04 -4.01
CA THR A 219 -6.48 6.33 -5.03
C THR A 219 -7.13 7.09 -6.19
N PHE A 220 -6.62 8.28 -6.50
CA PHE A 220 -7.00 9.03 -7.70
C PHE A 220 -6.06 8.67 -8.85
N VAL A 221 -6.56 7.94 -9.85
CA VAL A 221 -5.75 7.49 -11.00
C VAL A 221 -5.91 8.47 -12.16
N GLY A 222 -5.01 9.46 -12.23
CA GLY A 222 -5.09 10.55 -13.23
C GLY A 222 -5.07 10.09 -14.70
N GLN A 223 -4.52 8.91 -15.01
CA GLN A 223 -4.45 8.38 -16.37
C GLN A 223 -5.78 7.78 -16.88
N LYS A 224 -6.74 7.48 -16.00
CA LYS A 224 -8.02 6.86 -16.37
C LYS A 224 -9.16 7.85 -16.62
N PHE A 225 -8.89 9.15 -16.71
CA PHE A 225 -9.90 10.21 -16.89
C PHE A 225 -10.66 10.20 -18.24
N ARG A 226 -10.40 9.23 -19.14
CA ARG A 226 -11.19 9.03 -20.37
C ARG A 226 -12.46 8.19 -20.16
N SER A 227 -12.63 7.56 -19.01
CA SER A 227 -13.83 6.78 -18.67
C SER A 227 -14.21 7.07 -17.21
N SER A 228 -15.35 7.74 -17.02
CA SER A 228 -16.13 7.82 -15.78
C SER A 228 -15.33 7.76 -14.46
N VAL A 229 -14.96 8.92 -13.91
CA VAL A 229 -14.59 9.18 -12.50
C VAL A 229 -13.93 7.98 -11.77
N VAL A 230 -12.60 7.84 -11.88
CA VAL A 230 -11.85 6.74 -11.21
C VAL A 230 -11.22 7.21 -9.91
N GLY A 231 -12.01 7.22 -8.85
CA GLY A 231 -11.50 7.00 -7.51
C GLY A 231 -11.63 5.50 -7.19
N CYS A 232 -10.52 4.78 -7.02
CA CYS A 232 -10.59 3.45 -6.40
C CYS A 232 -10.70 3.66 -4.90
N SER A 233 -11.89 3.42 -4.33
CA SER A 233 -12.08 3.28 -2.89
C SER A 233 -12.06 1.79 -2.57
N TRP A 234 -11.15 1.38 -1.69
CA TRP A 234 -11.13 0.03 -1.15
C TRP A 234 -12.11 0.01 0.03
N LEU A 235 -13.20 -0.74 -0.10
CA LEU A 235 -14.41 -0.71 0.74
C LEU A 235 -14.15 -0.68 2.27
N GLY A 236 -14.76 0.30 2.96
CA GLY A 236 -14.94 0.37 4.41
C GLY A 236 -15.86 1.52 4.86
N VAL A 237 -17.17 1.23 4.99
CA VAL A 237 -18.28 2.00 5.63
C VAL A 237 -18.60 3.44 5.11
N PRO A 238 -19.85 3.74 4.72
CA PRO A 238 -20.30 5.09 4.41
C PRO A 238 -20.52 5.94 5.69
N GLY A 239 -19.99 7.17 5.73
CA GLY A 239 -20.41 8.19 6.71
C GLY A 239 -19.37 8.73 7.71
N GLY A 240 -18.10 8.86 7.34
CA GLY A 240 -17.08 9.51 8.19
C GLY A 240 -16.88 11.02 7.91
N PRO A 241 -16.46 11.84 8.90
CA PRO A 241 -16.36 13.30 8.76
C PRO A 241 -15.26 13.76 7.80
N ASP A 242 -15.41 15.00 7.33
CA ASP A 242 -14.51 15.72 6.41
C ASP A 242 -13.23 16.17 7.14
N TRP A 243 -12.13 15.43 6.98
CA TRP A 243 -10.84 15.72 7.63
C TRP A 243 -9.85 16.41 6.67
N GLY A 244 -9.10 17.38 7.22
CA GLY A 244 -8.19 18.30 6.52
C GLY A 244 -7.42 17.72 5.34
N ARG A 245 -7.61 18.35 4.18
CA ARG A 245 -7.45 17.73 2.86
C ARG A 245 -6.06 17.96 2.25
N ARG A 246 -5.13 17.00 2.47
CA ARG A 246 -3.90 16.79 1.65
C ARG A 246 -3.91 15.40 0.97
N ILE A 247 -3.62 15.33 -0.34
CA ILE A 247 -3.44 14.06 -1.09
C ILE A 247 -1.96 13.79 -1.34
N HIS A 248 -1.59 12.51 -1.35
CA HIS A 248 -0.31 12.01 -1.83
C HIS A 248 -0.51 11.32 -3.18
N VAL A 249 0.19 11.77 -4.22
CA VAL A 249 0.14 11.18 -5.57
C VAL A 249 1.43 10.43 -5.85
N GLN A 250 1.29 9.17 -6.27
CA GLN A 250 2.39 8.38 -6.82
C GLN A 250 2.51 8.63 -8.32
N HIS A 251 3.74 8.69 -8.82
CA HIS A 251 4.02 8.65 -10.25
C HIS A 251 4.73 7.33 -10.57
N GLY A 252 4.03 6.41 -11.23
CA GLY A 252 4.68 5.30 -11.91
C GLY A 252 5.47 5.82 -13.12
N ARG A 253 6.77 5.56 -13.17
CA ARG A 253 7.53 5.71 -14.42
C ARG A 253 7.10 4.56 -15.32
N GLY A 254 6.35 4.87 -16.38
CA GLY A 254 5.98 3.89 -17.39
C GLY A 254 7.23 3.27 -17.99
N LEU A 255 7.40 1.96 -17.82
CA LEU A 255 8.15 1.16 -18.78
C LEU A 255 7.23 0.98 -19.99
N GLY A 256 7.82 1.15 -21.18
CA GLY A 256 7.11 1.13 -22.47
C GLY A 256 6.40 -0.19 -22.77
N PRO A 257 5.60 -0.24 -23.84
CA PRO A 257 4.75 -1.37 -24.14
C PRO A 257 5.62 -2.54 -24.62
N SER A 258 5.63 -3.63 -23.86
CA SER A 258 6.03 -4.93 -24.39
C SER A 258 4.95 -5.94 -24.05
N LEU A 259 4.48 -6.59 -25.12
CA LEU A 259 3.65 -7.80 -25.20
C LEU A 259 2.14 -7.57 -25.40
N GLY A 260 1.75 -7.65 -26.67
CA GLY A 260 0.78 -8.65 -27.11
C GLY A 260 -0.64 -8.17 -27.34
N ASP A 261 -0.88 -7.63 -28.55
CA ASP A 261 -2.21 -7.65 -29.15
C ASP A 261 -2.73 -9.09 -29.16
N SER A 262 -3.75 -9.36 -28.35
CA SER A 262 -4.65 -10.50 -28.54
C SER A 262 -6.05 -9.93 -28.70
N SER A 263 -6.47 -9.93 -29.96
CA SER A 263 -7.78 -9.55 -30.46
C SER A 263 -8.86 -10.47 -29.88
N PHE A 264 -9.63 -9.96 -28.92
CA PHE A 264 -10.93 -10.55 -28.58
C PHE A 264 -11.97 -10.04 -29.58
N SER A 265 -12.44 -10.94 -30.44
CA SER A 265 -13.57 -10.72 -31.35
C SER A 265 -14.88 -10.72 -30.55
N PRO A 266 -15.80 -9.77 -30.76
CA PRO A 266 -17.10 -9.80 -30.09
C PRO A 266 -18.04 -10.78 -30.79
N CYS A 267 -18.55 -11.76 -30.04
CA CYS A 267 -19.72 -12.54 -30.43
C CYS A 267 -20.90 -11.58 -30.68
N GLY A 268 -21.46 -11.63 -31.89
CA GLY A 268 -22.64 -10.87 -32.28
C GLY A 268 -23.92 -11.33 -31.58
N PRO A 269 -24.97 -10.50 -31.56
CA PRO A 269 -26.22 -10.84 -30.90
C PRO A 269 -27.00 -11.87 -31.72
N SER A 270 -27.56 -12.84 -31.01
CA SER A 270 -28.53 -13.81 -31.49
C SER A 270 -29.84 -13.13 -31.89
N SER A 271 -30.32 -13.43 -33.08
CA SER A 271 -31.72 -13.37 -33.52
C SER A 271 -31.94 -14.50 -34.50
#